data_AF-A0A554L331-F1
#
_entry.id   AF-A0A554L331-F1
#
_cell.length_a   1.000
_cell.length_b   1.000
_cell.length_c   1.000
_cell.angle_alpha   90.00
_cell.angle_beta   90.00
_cell.angle_gamma   90.00
#
_symmetry.space_group_name_H-M   'P 1'
#
loop_
_entity.id
_entity.type
_entity.pdbx_description
1 polymer ?
#
loop_
_entity_poly.entity_id
_entity_poly.type
_entity_poly.pdbx_seq_one_letter_code
_entity_poly.pdbx_strand_id
1 'polypeptide(L)'
;AKIIHYWGASTSKTARIKNIFAASRFYYFKKHFGLLSALLVELFCRPSYLLLLTTFILGVYLRFTEIPRYLAFIGDQAWFYLSARDALISGKFPLLGITSSITWLHQGPLYTFMLMPSFIFSNFSPVAPAYFTSFLTSVNIILIYYLAAKLFNRTAGLAAASIFVVQPFIVLQSRFPYHTTPVFLFITIFFLLKDRPFWAGLFLGLLYQLHLLTFIFWVFMKPKMLPGFLLGILPFLVVGPIQIFGIFVWLAKHFVTGFSGSYISGAYWVVLTIPIILAISFLISRFSKKWAYLITLFIILYSLFNQQFTKMTGFQDALKNPESNEYISWWLERPRLFNIVR
;
A
#
# COMPACT_ATOMS: atom_id res chain seq x y z
N ALA A 1 54.43 -18.93 -32.10
CA ALA A 1 53.30 -19.78 -32.52
C ALA A 1 52.09 -18.90 -32.83
N LYS A 2 51.49 -19.04 -34.02
CA LYS A 2 50.33 -18.24 -34.46
C LYS A 2 49.07 -18.93 -33.92
N ILE A 3 48.36 -18.30 -32.99
CA ILE A 3 47.10 -18.85 -32.45
C ILE A 3 46.02 -18.65 -33.51
N ILE A 4 45.59 -19.74 -34.14
CA ILE A 4 44.53 -19.75 -35.15
C ILE A 4 43.25 -20.18 -34.43
N HIS A 5 42.33 -19.25 -34.21
CA HIS A 5 40.99 -19.59 -33.74
C HIS A 5 40.21 -20.22 -34.91
N TYR A 6 40.11 -21.55 -34.92
CA TYR A 6 39.12 -22.24 -35.74
C TYR A 6 37.74 -21.82 -35.25
N TRP A 7 36.95 -21.19 -36.12
CA TRP A 7 35.54 -20.92 -35.89
C TRP A 7 34.81 -22.27 -35.83
N GLY A 8 34.78 -22.89 -34.65
CA GLY A 8 33.97 -24.06 -34.38
C GLY A 8 32.50 -23.73 -34.62
N ALA A 9 31.77 -24.64 -35.26
CA ALA A 9 30.34 -24.48 -35.52
C ALA A 9 29.62 -24.07 -34.22
N SER A 10 28.91 -22.94 -34.28
CA SER A 10 28.07 -22.48 -33.17
C SER A 10 27.13 -23.62 -32.77
N THR A 11 27.07 -23.92 -31.46
CA THR A 11 26.15 -24.91 -30.91
C THR A 11 24.75 -24.72 -31.51
N SER A 12 24.12 -25.80 -31.99
CA SER A 12 22.84 -25.72 -32.68
C SER A 12 21.82 -24.93 -31.86
N LYS A 13 21.09 -23.99 -32.48
CA LYS A 13 20.11 -23.12 -31.80
C LYS A 13 18.80 -23.86 -31.46
N THR A 14 18.90 -25.06 -30.90
CA THR A 14 17.77 -25.88 -30.48
C THR A 14 17.07 -25.30 -29.25
N ALA A 15 15.78 -25.61 -29.09
CA ALA A 15 14.99 -25.17 -27.94
C ALA A 15 15.60 -25.64 -26.60
N ARG A 16 16.18 -26.85 -26.57
CA ARG A 16 16.87 -27.41 -25.41
C ARG A 16 18.06 -26.54 -24.98
N ILE A 17 18.92 -26.14 -25.93
CA ILE A 17 20.09 -25.29 -25.64
C ILE A 17 19.64 -23.90 -25.18
N LYS A 18 18.59 -23.33 -25.78
CA LYS A 18 18.00 -22.06 -25.33
C LYS A 18 17.50 -22.14 -23.89
N ASN A 19 16.84 -23.24 -23.50
CA ASN A 19 16.36 -23.44 -22.13
C ASN A 19 17.50 -23.59 -21.12
N ILE A 20 18.54 -24.36 -21.47
CA ILE A 20 19.75 -24.51 -20.64
C ILE A 20 20.44 -23.16 -20.45
N PHE A 21 20.61 -22.40 -21.53
CA PHE A 21 21.16 -21.05 -21.44
C PHE A 21 20.29 -20.14 -20.58
N ALA A 22 18.97 -20.11 -20.78
CA ALA A 22 18.06 -19.27 -19.99
C ALA A 22 18.07 -19.61 -18.48
N ALA A 23 18.28 -20.88 -18.12
CA ALA A 23 18.40 -21.33 -16.73
C ALA A 23 19.76 -20.99 -16.09
N SER A 24 20.85 -21.02 -16.86
CA SER A 24 22.22 -20.84 -16.36
C SER A 24 22.78 -19.42 -16.55
N ARG A 25 22.19 -18.60 -17.43
CA ARG A 25 22.67 -17.27 -17.84
C ARG A 25 23.00 -16.37 -16.66
N PHE A 26 22.11 -16.24 -15.68
CA PHE A 26 22.35 -15.39 -14.52
C PHE A 26 23.63 -15.80 -13.78
N TYR A 27 23.82 -17.11 -13.53
CA TYR A 27 25.01 -17.62 -12.84
C TYR A 27 26.28 -17.45 -13.67
N TYR A 28 26.20 -17.69 -14.99
CA TYR A 28 27.33 -17.48 -15.90
C TYR A 28 27.79 -16.02 -15.88
N PHE A 29 26.88 -15.07 -16.07
CA PHE A 29 27.25 -13.66 -16.08
C PHE A 29 27.69 -13.18 -14.70
N LYS A 30 27.08 -13.67 -13.61
CA LYS A 30 27.51 -13.34 -12.24
C LYS A 30 28.94 -13.78 -11.98
N LYS A 31 29.30 -14.99 -12.44
CA LYS A 31 30.64 -15.57 -12.25
C LYS A 31 31.72 -14.85 -13.06
N HIS A 32 31.44 -14.52 -14.32
CA HIS A 32 32.46 -14.01 -15.25
C HIS A 32 32.50 -12.48 -15.39
N PHE A 33 31.38 -11.79 -15.15
CA PHE A 33 31.23 -10.35 -15.39
C PHE A 33 30.67 -9.59 -14.18
N GLY A 34 30.47 -10.27 -13.05
CA GLY A 34 29.96 -9.69 -11.82
C GLY A 34 28.43 -9.59 -11.75
N LEU A 35 27.94 -9.21 -10.56
CA LEU A 35 26.52 -9.18 -10.25
C LEU A 35 25.75 -8.17 -11.10
N LEU A 36 26.31 -6.99 -11.34
CA LEU A 36 25.64 -5.92 -12.09
C LEU A 36 25.39 -6.33 -13.54
N SER A 37 26.40 -6.90 -14.21
CA SER A 37 26.28 -7.44 -15.57
C SER A 37 25.24 -8.57 -15.64
N ALA A 38 25.21 -9.45 -14.63
CA ALA A 38 24.22 -10.51 -14.55
C ALA A 38 22.79 -9.97 -14.44
N LEU A 39 22.58 -8.94 -13.62
CA LEU A 39 21.27 -8.30 -13.45
C LEU A 39 20.82 -7.58 -14.72
N LEU A 40 21.72 -6.86 -15.40
CA LEU A 40 21.41 -6.18 -16.67
C LEU A 40 21.00 -7.19 -17.74
N VAL A 41 21.80 -8.25 -17.93
CA VAL A 41 21.47 -9.30 -18.90
C VAL A 41 20.14 -9.97 -18.55
N GLU A 42 19.90 -10.22 -17.26
CA GLU A 42 18.65 -10.83 -16.81
C GLU A 42 17.43 -9.94 -17.05
N LEU A 43 17.58 -8.64 -16.85
CA LEU A 43 16.56 -7.63 -17.10
C LEU A 43 16.18 -7.58 -18.59
N PHE A 44 17.15 -7.46 -19.50
CA PHE A 44 16.88 -7.33 -20.94
C PHE A 44 16.42 -8.64 -21.57
N CYS A 45 16.92 -9.77 -21.09
CA CYS A 45 16.56 -11.06 -21.66
C CYS A 45 15.35 -11.75 -20.98
N ARG A 46 14.70 -11.10 -19.99
CA ARG A 46 13.39 -11.50 -19.46
C ARG A 46 12.41 -10.33 -19.59
N PRO A 47 11.52 -10.34 -20.60
CA PRO A 47 10.56 -9.26 -20.83
C PRO A 47 9.73 -8.88 -19.61
N SER A 48 9.40 -9.87 -18.75
CA SER A 48 8.67 -9.63 -17.51
C SER A 48 9.40 -8.70 -16.53
N TYR A 49 10.73 -8.79 -16.45
CA TYR A 49 11.50 -7.91 -15.56
C TYR A 49 11.67 -6.51 -16.14
N LEU A 50 11.82 -6.40 -17.46
CA LEU A 50 11.83 -5.11 -18.14
C LEU A 50 10.49 -4.39 -17.94
N LEU A 51 9.36 -5.08 -18.14
CA LEU A 51 8.02 -4.53 -17.87
C LEU A 51 7.86 -4.12 -16.41
N LEU A 52 8.31 -4.96 -15.46
CA LEU A 52 8.28 -4.61 -14.05
C LEU A 52 9.09 -3.35 -13.74
N LEU A 53 10.29 -3.22 -14.32
CA LEU A 53 11.13 -2.04 -14.16
C LEU A 53 10.46 -0.79 -14.72
N THR A 54 9.87 -0.87 -15.92
CA THR A 54 9.12 0.25 -16.50
C THR A 54 7.92 0.63 -15.62
N THR A 55 7.15 -0.35 -15.14
CA THR A 55 6.05 -0.15 -14.19
C THR A 55 6.53 0.52 -12.90
N PHE A 56 7.67 0.09 -12.35
CA PHE A 56 8.26 0.68 -11.16
C PHE A 56 8.69 2.13 -11.39
N ILE A 57 9.43 2.42 -12.48
CA ILE A 57 9.86 3.79 -12.82
C ILE A 57 8.66 4.70 -13.02
N LEU A 58 7.63 4.25 -13.75
CA LEU A 58 6.38 4.99 -13.91
C LEU A 58 5.72 5.26 -12.55
N GLY A 59 5.66 4.26 -11.67
CA GLY A 59 5.07 4.40 -10.35
C GLY A 59 5.82 5.35 -9.42
N VAL A 60 7.15 5.35 -9.49
CA VAL A 60 8.00 6.33 -8.79
C VAL A 60 7.74 7.72 -9.35
N TYR A 61 7.78 7.90 -10.67
CA TYR A 61 7.49 9.18 -11.31
C TYR A 61 6.13 9.72 -10.85
N LEU A 62 5.07 8.92 -10.98
CA LEU A 62 3.72 9.32 -10.56
C LEU A 62 3.61 9.64 -9.06
N ARG A 63 4.45 9.09 -8.18
CA ARG A 63 4.38 9.37 -6.74
C ARG A 63 5.20 10.58 -6.32
N PHE A 64 6.31 10.85 -7.01
CA PHE A 64 7.24 11.91 -6.63
C PHE A 64 7.04 13.24 -7.36
N THR A 65 6.31 13.24 -8.48
CA THR A 65 6.02 14.47 -9.22
C THR A 65 5.22 15.47 -8.39
N GLU A 66 5.77 16.68 -8.24
CA GLU A 66 5.14 17.85 -7.62
C GLU A 66 4.59 17.60 -6.19
N ILE A 67 5.24 16.74 -5.39
CA ILE A 67 4.82 16.48 -4.00
C ILE A 67 4.53 17.79 -3.23
N PRO A 68 5.42 18.81 -3.19
CA PRO A 68 5.16 20.02 -2.41
C PRO A 68 3.89 20.78 -2.86
N ARG A 69 3.52 20.68 -4.15
CA ARG A 69 2.36 21.37 -4.72
C ARG A 69 1.04 20.69 -4.38
N TYR A 70 1.05 19.38 -4.18
CA TYR A 70 -0.14 18.56 -3.93
C TYR A 70 -0.23 18.04 -2.49
N LEU A 71 0.69 18.43 -1.63
CA LEU A 71 0.68 18.02 -0.23
C LEU A 71 -0.47 18.69 0.50
N ALA A 72 -1.46 17.90 0.91
CA ALA A 72 -2.46 18.33 1.87
C ALA A 72 -1.84 18.31 3.28
N PHE A 73 -2.14 19.34 4.06
CA PHE A 73 -1.83 19.42 5.48
C PHE A 73 -3.13 19.46 6.27
N ILE A 74 -3.42 18.40 7.00
CA ILE A 74 -4.58 18.30 7.91
C ILE A 74 -4.13 18.21 9.36
N GLY A 75 -5.04 18.49 10.29
CA GLY A 75 -4.78 18.48 11.73
C GLY A 75 -4.16 17.17 12.22
N ASP A 76 -4.66 16.02 11.77
CA ASP A 76 -4.12 14.73 12.19
C ASP A 76 -2.67 14.49 11.72
N GLN A 77 -2.29 14.99 10.54
CA GLN A 77 -0.89 14.91 10.08
C GLN A 77 0.01 15.79 10.96
N ALA A 78 -0.46 17.00 11.27
CA ALA A 78 0.24 17.90 12.18
C ALA A 78 0.45 17.23 13.55
N TRP A 79 -0.54 16.49 14.06
CA TRP A 79 -0.41 15.73 15.31
C TRP A 79 0.76 14.73 15.24
N PHE A 80 0.85 13.91 14.18
CA PHE A 80 1.95 12.95 14.03
C PHE A 80 3.30 13.63 13.87
N TYR A 81 3.33 14.76 13.18
CA TYR A 81 4.55 15.52 12.97
C TYR A 81 5.07 16.11 14.28
N LEU A 82 4.19 16.73 15.07
CA LEU A 82 4.53 17.25 16.39
C LEU A 82 4.94 16.12 17.32
N SER A 83 4.22 15.01 17.33
CA SER A 83 4.57 13.81 18.10
C SER A 83 5.98 13.30 17.78
N ALA A 84 6.33 13.19 16.50
CA ALA A 84 7.65 12.71 16.07
C ALA A 84 8.75 13.75 16.35
N ARG A 85 8.47 15.03 16.12
CA ARG A 85 9.39 16.14 16.44
C ARG A 85 9.69 16.19 17.93
N ASP A 86 8.66 16.18 18.76
CA ASP A 86 8.79 16.31 20.21
C ASP A 86 9.49 15.10 20.80
N ALA A 87 9.23 13.89 20.27
CA ALA A 87 9.96 12.70 20.66
C ALA A 87 11.46 12.80 20.31
N LEU A 88 11.81 13.37 19.16
CA LEU A 88 13.22 13.60 18.77
C LEU A 88 13.91 14.66 19.64
N ILE A 89 13.22 15.76 19.95
CA ILE A 89 13.79 16.88 20.72
C ILE A 89 13.90 16.52 22.20
N SER A 90 12.86 15.92 22.77
CA SER A 90 12.78 15.65 24.22
C SER A 90 13.39 14.30 24.64
N GLY A 91 13.62 13.39 23.68
CA GLY A 91 14.01 12.01 23.96
C GLY A 91 12.90 11.15 24.59
N LYS A 92 11.68 11.68 24.72
CA LYS A 92 10.53 10.97 25.31
C LYS A 92 9.67 10.37 24.19
N PHE A 93 9.76 9.06 24.02
CA PHE A 93 9.04 8.33 22.98
C PHE A 93 7.61 8.00 23.42
N PRO A 94 6.58 8.33 22.62
CA PRO A 94 5.19 8.01 22.97
C PRO A 94 4.93 6.50 22.86
N LEU A 95 4.07 5.99 23.75
CA LEU A 95 3.57 4.61 23.69
C LEU A 95 2.24 4.48 22.93
N LEU A 96 1.60 5.61 22.60
CA LEU A 96 0.33 5.70 21.88
C LEU A 96 0.41 6.71 20.75
N GLY A 97 -0.32 6.44 19.68
CA GLY A 97 -0.58 7.36 18.58
C GLY A 97 -1.83 8.21 18.82
N ILE A 98 -2.31 8.83 17.74
CA ILE A 98 -3.51 9.66 17.74
C ILE A 98 -4.75 8.85 18.17
N THR A 99 -5.74 9.51 18.76
CA THR A 99 -7.04 8.90 19.01
C THR A 99 -7.71 8.49 17.70
N SER A 100 -8.38 7.34 17.71
CA SER A 100 -9.31 6.96 16.64
C SER A 100 -10.58 7.80 16.69
N SER A 101 -11.56 7.52 15.82
CA SER A 101 -12.92 8.09 15.96
C SER A 101 -13.62 7.73 17.28
N ILE A 102 -13.01 6.85 18.07
CA ILE A 102 -13.41 6.47 19.41
C ILE A 102 -12.40 7.12 20.36
N THR A 103 -12.82 8.14 21.09
CA THR A 103 -11.93 9.06 21.84
C THR A 103 -11.04 8.39 22.88
N TRP A 104 -11.45 7.25 23.43
CA TRP A 104 -10.69 6.48 24.42
C TRP A 104 -9.80 5.38 23.80
N LEU A 105 -9.87 5.19 22.49
CA LEU A 105 -9.02 4.28 21.73
C LEU A 105 -8.00 5.05 20.90
N HIS A 106 -6.74 4.67 21.05
CA HIS A 106 -5.60 5.24 20.34
C HIS A 106 -5.05 4.25 19.32
N GLN A 107 -4.52 4.80 18.23
CA GLN A 107 -3.62 4.05 17.35
C GLN A 107 -2.29 3.77 18.08
N GLY A 108 -1.45 2.93 17.50
CA GLY A 108 -0.10 2.67 18.02
C GLY A 108 0.88 3.77 17.64
N PRO A 109 2.04 3.84 18.33
CA PRO A 109 3.05 4.87 18.08
C PRO A 109 3.92 4.58 16.85
N LEU A 110 3.76 3.41 16.20
CA LEU A 110 4.59 2.99 15.09
C LEU A 110 4.72 4.05 13.99
N TYR A 111 3.63 4.70 13.60
CA TYR A 111 3.70 5.71 12.54
C TYR A 111 4.52 6.94 12.97
N THR A 112 4.40 7.39 14.22
CA THR A 112 5.27 8.43 14.80
C THR A 112 6.74 8.04 14.64
N PHE A 113 7.10 6.81 15.02
CA PHE A 113 8.49 6.33 14.90
C PHE A 113 8.95 6.23 13.45
N MET A 114 8.07 5.84 12.53
CA MET A 114 8.39 5.80 11.10
C MET A 114 8.68 7.19 10.53
N LEU A 115 8.11 8.26 11.09
CA LEU A 115 8.39 9.63 10.64
C LEU A 115 9.72 10.17 11.15
N MET A 116 10.22 9.70 12.29
CA MET A 116 11.44 10.22 12.92
C MET A 116 12.66 10.22 11.98
N PRO A 117 12.98 9.14 11.23
CA PRO A 117 14.08 9.17 10.26
C PRO A 117 13.91 10.26 9.20
N SER A 118 12.68 10.48 8.71
CA SER A 118 12.43 11.51 7.70
C SER A 118 12.74 12.92 8.20
N PHE A 119 12.49 13.22 9.49
CA PHE A 119 12.85 14.49 10.09
C PHE A 119 14.34 14.61 10.40
N ILE A 120 14.99 13.54 10.86
CA ILE A 120 16.44 13.54 11.09
C ILE A 120 17.18 13.89 9.79
N PHE A 121 16.88 13.23 8.68
CA PHE A 121 17.60 13.44 7.42
C PHE A 121 17.23 14.74 6.69
N SER A 122 16.13 15.38 7.06
CA SER A 122 15.64 16.59 6.38
C SER A 122 15.69 17.85 7.24
N ASN A 123 16.30 17.78 8.43
CA ASN A 123 16.29 18.85 9.42
C ASN A 123 14.85 19.35 9.70
N PHE A 124 13.95 18.43 10.05
CA PHE A 124 12.55 18.68 10.40
C PHE A 124 11.71 19.35 9.30
N SER A 125 12.02 19.09 8.02
CA SER A 125 11.20 19.60 6.91
C SER A 125 9.79 18.99 6.93
N PRO A 126 8.71 19.81 6.85
CA PRO A 126 7.33 19.31 6.87
C PRO A 126 6.95 18.55 5.59
N VAL A 127 7.74 18.66 4.52
CA VAL A 127 7.50 17.93 3.27
C VAL A 127 8.14 16.53 3.30
N ALA A 128 9.16 16.31 4.14
CA ALA A 128 9.93 15.08 4.15
C ALA A 128 9.12 13.81 4.43
N PRO A 129 8.13 13.80 5.35
CA PRO A 129 7.26 12.64 5.53
C PRO A 129 6.51 12.22 4.26
N ALA A 130 6.11 13.16 3.40
CA ALA A 130 5.42 12.84 2.15
C ALA A 130 6.34 12.15 1.14
N TYR A 131 7.61 12.57 1.06
CA TYR A 131 8.63 11.85 0.30
C TYR A 131 8.89 10.45 0.86
N PHE A 132 8.91 10.32 2.18
CA PHE A 132 9.10 9.03 2.85
C PHE A 132 7.94 8.07 2.59
N THR A 133 6.68 8.50 2.69
CA THR A 133 5.54 7.63 2.37
C THR A 133 5.44 7.29 0.88
N SER A 134 5.80 8.23 0.00
CA SER A 134 5.92 7.97 -1.45
C SER A 134 7.00 6.94 -1.77
N PHE A 135 8.09 6.93 -0.99
CA PHE A 135 9.13 5.89 -1.08
C PHE A 135 8.58 4.52 -0.63
N LEU A 136 7.96 4.43 0.55
CA LEU A 136 7.41 3.17 1.07
C LEU A 136 6.38 2.55 0.12
N THR A 137 5.51 3.37 -0.45
CA THR A 137 4.50 2.92 -1.42
C THR A 137 5.10 2.55 -2.78
N SER A 138 6.19 3.20 -3.20
CA SER A 138 6.95 2.79 -4.38
C SER A 138 7.60 1.41 -4.18
N VAL A 139 8.18 1.14 -3.01
CA VAL A 139 8.71 -0.20 -2.67
C VAL A 139 7.60 -1.26 -2.77
N ASN A 140 6.37 -0.91 -2.38
CA ASN A 140 5.25 -1.83 -2.42
C ASN A 140 4.89 -2.29 -3.84
N ILE A 141 5.18 -1.51 -4.89
CA ILE A 141 4.94 -1.91 -6.30
C ILE A 141 5.63 -3.25 -6.60
N ILE A 142 6.88 -3.38 -6.17
CA ILE A 142 7.70 -4.58 -6.38
C ILE A 142 7.16 -5.74 -5.53
N LEU A 143 6.78 -5.47 -4.28
CA LEU A 143 6.27 -6.51 -3.39
C LEU A 143 4.91 -7.05 -3.84
N ILE A 144 4.04 -6.21 -4.38
CA ILE A 144 2.76 -6.62 -4.98
C ILE A 144 3.00 -7.54 -6.17
N TYR A 145 3.97 -7.21 -7.05
CA TYR A 145 4.36 -8.10 -8.14
C TYR A 145 4.74 -9.48 -7.60
N TYR A 146 5.63 -9.54 -6.60
CA TYR A 146 6.08 -10.82 -6.04
C TYR A 146 4.97 -11.59 -5.34
N LEU A 147 4.09 -10.91 -4.60
CA LEU A 147 2.97 -11.54 -3.91
C LEU A 147 2.00 -12.16 -4.93
N ALA A 148 1.55 -11.40 -5.91
CA ALA A 148 0.62 -11.90 -6.93
C ALA A 148 1.28 -12.95 -7.85
N ALA A 149 2.58 -12.83 -8.12
CA ALA A 149 3.32 -13.86 -8.85
C ALA A 149 3.45 -15.18 -8.07
N LYS A 150 3.61 -15.11 -6.74
CA LYS A 150 3.63 -16.28 -5.84
C LYS A 150 2.26 -16.95 -5.75
N LEU A 151 1.19 -16.16 -5.69
CA LEU A 151 -0.18 -16.68 -5.55
C LEU A 151 -0.76 -17.25 -6.85
N PHE A 152 -0.38 -16.67 -7.99
CA PHE A 152 -0.95 -17.03 -9.28
C PHE A 152 0.16 -17.34 -10.29
N ASN A 153 0.69 -16.32 -10.96
CA ASN A 153 1.76 -16.44 -11.94
C ASN A 153 2.36 -15.06 -12.25
N ARG A 154 3.46 -15.02 -13.00
CA ARG A 154 4.18 -13.78 -13.34
C ARG A 154 3.31 -12.76 -14.07
N THR A 155 2.39 -13.19 -14.94
CA THR A 155 1.50 -12.31 -15.69
C THR A 155 0.51 -11.62 -14.76
N ALA A 156 -0.09 -12.36 -13.82
CA ALA A 156 -0.95 -11.80 -12.77
C ALA A 156 -0.17 -10.83 -11.86
N GLY A 157 1.09 -11.16 -11.54
CA GLY A 157 2.01 -10.26 -10.83
C GLY A 157 2.20 -8.92 -11.53
N LEU A 158 2.49 -8.94 -12.83
CA LEU A 158 2.63 -7.72 -13.63
C LEU A 158 1.33 -6.94 -13.73
N ALA A 159 0.21 -7.62 -13.97
CA ALA A 159 -1.11 -6.98 -14.04
C ALA A 159 -1.44 -6.27 -12.72
N ALA A 160 -1.24 -6.93 -11.58
CA ALA A 160 -1.49 -6.36 -10.26
C ALA A 160 -0.60 -5.13 -9.98
N ALA A 161 0.70 -5.22 -10.26
CA ALA A 161 1.62 -4.10 -10.08
C ALA A 161 1.28 -2.91 -10.99
N SER A 162 0.92 -3.16 -12.25
CA SER A 162 0.54 -2.11 -13.19
C SER A 162 -0.74 -1.39 -12.77
N ILE A 163 -1.77 -2.14 -12.35
CA ILE A 163 -3.01 -1.56 -11.81
C ILE A 163 -2.70 -0.71 -10.57
N PHE A 164 -1.89 -1.23 -9.63
CA PHE A 164 -1.51 -0.52 -8.41
C PHE A 164 -0.75 0.79 -8.70
N VAL A 165 0.06 0.81 -9.76
CA VAL A 165 0.85 1.99 -10.14
C VAL A 165 -0.01 3.12 -10.66
N VAL A 166 -0.98 2.83 -11.54
CA VAL A 166 -1.78 3.85 -12.25
C VAL A 166 -3.04 4.25 -11.50
N GLN A 167 -3.45 3.50 -10.48
CA GLN A 167 -4.70 3.79 -9.76
C GLN A 167 -4.66 5.16 -9.05
N PRO A 168 -5.48 6.14 -9.46
CA PRO A 168 -5.37 7.52 -8.97
C PRO A 168 -5.47 7.66 -7.45
N PHE A 169 -6.38 6.91 -6.84
CA PHE A 169 -6.55 6.90 -5.39
C PHE A 169 -5.28 6.44 -4.66
N ILE A 170 -4.59 5.42 -5.17
CA ILE A 170 -3.36 4.90 -4.57
C ILE A 170 -2.23 5.92 -4.75
N VAL A 171 -2.15 6.60 -5.90
CA VAL A 171 -1.16 7.67 -6.12
C VAL A 171 -1.38 8.82 -5.15
N LEU A 172 -2.62 9.26 -4.94
CA LEU A 172 -2.95 10.32 -3.98
C LEU A 172 -2.61 9.89 -2.54
N GLN A 173 -3.03 8.69 -2.13
CA GLN A 173 -2.71 8.14 -0.80
C GLN A 173 -1.20 7.97 -0.59
N SER A 174 -0.44 7.63 -1.63
CA SER A 174 1.02 7.46 -1.55
C SER A 174 1.73 8.74 -1.12
N ARG A 175 1.22 9.88 -1.56
CA ARG A 175 1.74 11.23 -1.26
C ARG A 175 1.20 11.81 0.05
N PHE A 176 0.24 11.13 0.68
CA PHE A 176 -0.41 11.58 1.90
C PHE A 176 0.30 10.97 3.10
N PRO A 177 1.13 11.73 3.86
CA PRO A 177 1.88 11.18 4.98
C PRO A 177 0.97 10.92 6.18
N TYR A 178 0.28 9.79 6.15
CA TYR A 178 -0.68 9.39 7.17
C TYR A 178 -0.46 7.93 7.62
N HIS A 179 -0.96 7.59 8.80
CA HIS A 179 -0.74 6.29 9.42
C HIS A 179 -1.33 5.11 8.62
N THR A 180 -2.33 5.36 7.78
CA THR A 180 -2.91 4.35 6.88
C THR A 180 -2.08 4.10 5.63
N THR A 181 -1.23 5.05 5.22
CA THR A 181 -0.44 4.95 3.99
C THR A 181 0.49 3.71 3.96
N PRO A 182 1.23 3.38 5.05
CA PRO A 182 2.04 2.16 5.08
C PRO A 182 1.23 0.86 5.23
N VAL A 183 -0.08 0.90 5.51
CA VAL A 183 -0.88 -0.33 5.76
C VAL A 183 -0.81 -1.29 4.58
N PHE A 184 -0.92 -0.81 3.34
CA PHE A 184 -0.82 -1.66 2.15
C PHE A 184 0.53 -2.37 2.05
N LEU A 185 1.62 -1.67 2.35
CA LEU A 185 2.97 -2.23 2.35
C LEU A 185 3.08 -3.36 3.40
N PHE A 186 2.60 -3.09 4.62
CA PHE A 186 2.69 -4.05 5.72
C PHE A 186 1.79 -5.27 5.49
N ILE A 187 0.62 -5.12 4.88
CA ILE A 187 -0.23 -6.24 4.45
C ILE A 187 0.51 -7.11 3.42
N THR A 188 1.15 -6.49 2.42
CA THR A 188 1.89 -7.24 1.41
C THR A 188 3.06 -8.00 2.03
N ILE A 189 3.82 -7.37 2.93
CA ILE A 189 4.92 -8.04 3.65
C ILE A 189 4.40 -9.18 4.52
N PHE A 190 3.31 -8.96 5.27
CA PHE A 190 2.66 -9.98 6.08
C PHE A 190 2.36 -11.25 5.26
N PHE A 191 1.71 -11.11 4.10
CA PHE A 191 1.38 -12.26 3.25
C PHE A 191 2.60 -12.91 2.61
N LEU A 192 3.63 -12.14 2.24
CA LEU A 192 4.90 -12.68 1.74
C LEU A 192 5.63 -13.51 2.80
N LEU A 193 5.51 -13.12 4.08
CA LEU A 193 6.16 -13.76 5.22
C LEU A 193 5.33 -14.84 5.89
N LYS A 194 4.14 -15.20 5.36
CA LYS A 194 3.21 -16.18 5.97
C LYS A 194 3.84 -17.54 6.33
N ASP A 195 4.90 -17.94 5.63
CA ASP A 195 5.64 -19.19 5.87
C ASP A 195 6.71 -19.06 6.97
N ARG A 196 6.96 -17.83 7.46
CA ARG A 196 7.89 -17.50 8.56
C ARG A 196 7.09 -16.95 9.74
N PRO A 197 6.58 -17.82 10.64
CA PRO A 197 5.48 -17.49 11.53
C PRO A 197 5.80 -16.35 12.51
N PHE A 198 7.02 -16.31 13.06
CA PHE A 198 7.44 -15.21 13.93
C PHE A 198 7.33 -13.85 13.22
N TRP A 199 7.93 -13.72 12.03
CA TRP A 199 7.94 -12.47 11.29
C TRP A 199 6.55 -12.09 10.76
N ALA A 200 5.74 -13.06 10.33
CA ALA A 200 4.35 -12.80 9.97
C ALA A 200 3.54 -12.29 11.17
N GLY A 201 3.73 -12.88 12.35
CA GLY A 201 3.13 -12.39 13.60
C GLY A 201 3.54 -10.96 13.91
N LEU A 202 4.84 -10.66 13.82
CA LEU A 202 5.37 -9.31 14.03
C LEU A 202 4.69 -8.28 13.12
N PHE A 203 4.65 -8.53 11.81
CA PHE A 203 4.00 -7.61 10.88
C PHE A 203 2.49 -7.49 11.12
N LEU A 204 1.82 -8.56 11.59
CA LEU A 204 0.41 -8.50 11.98
C LEU A 204 0.18 -7.60 13.21
N GLY A 205 1.09 -7.62 14.19
CA GLY A 205 1.05 -6.72 15.34
C GLY A 205 1.36 -5.26 14.96
N LEU A 206 2.36 -5.06 14.10
CA LEU A 206 2.70 -3.73 13.57
C LEU A 206 1.56 -3.14 12.72
N LEU A 207 0.84 -3.96 11.95
CA LEU A 207 -0.39 -3.53 11.25
C LEU A 207 -1.43 -2.99 12.23
N TYR A 208 -1.62 -3.70 13.35
CA TYR A 208 -2.56 -3.29 14.38
C TYR A 208 -2.17 -1.96 15.04
N GLN A 209 -0.87 -1.69 15.19
CA GLN A 209 -0.38 -0.37 15.61
C GLN A 209 -0.66 0.72 14.57
N LEU A 210 -0.54 0.44 13.27
CA LEU A 210 -0.82 1.44 12.24
C LEU A 210 -2.30 1.81 12.24
N HIS A 211 -3.19 0.82 12.28
CA HIS A 211 -4.63 1.06 12.25
C HIS A 211 -5.40 -0.06 12.94
N LEU A 212 -6.17 0.24 13.99
CA LEU A 212 -6.91 -0.76 14.77
C LEU A 212 -7.80 -1.68 13.92
N LEU A 213 -8.47 -1.16 12.87
CA LEU A 213 -9.31 -1.98 11.96
C LEU A 213 -8.57 -3.10 11.22
N THR A 214 -7.23 -3.11 11.23
CA THR A 214 -6.45 -4.22 10.68
C THR A 214 -6.56 -5.50 11.52
N PHE A 215 -7.27 -5.47 12.66
CA PHE A 215 -7.66 -6.68 13.40
C PHE A 215 -8.39 -7.70 12.53
N ILE A 216 -9.02 -7.28 11.42
CA ILE A 216 -9.65 -8.18 10.45
C ILE A 216 -8.68 -9.24 9.90
N PHE A 217 -7.37 -8.95 9.86
CA PHE A 217 -6.36 -9.90 9.44
C PHE A 217 -6.00 -10.94 10.51
N TRP A 218 -6.50 -10.81 11.74
CA TRP A 218 -6.26 -11.79 12.82
C TRP A 218 -6.90 -13.15 12.53
N VAL A 219 -7.87 -13.23 11.61
CA VAL A 219 -8.39 -14.50 11.09
C VAL A 219 -7.30 -15.38 10.45
N PHE A 220 -6.22 -14.78 9.97
CA PHE A 220 -5.07 -15.49 9.40
C PHE A 220 -4.01 -15.86 10.45
N MET A 221 -4.20 -15.48 11.72
CA MET A 221 -3.25 -15.74 12.79
C MET A 221 -3.21 -17.23 13.14
N LYS A 222 -2.00 -17.77 13.28
CA LYS A 222 -1.73 -19.13 13.75
C LYS A 222 -1.05 -19.08 15.12
N PRO A 223 -1.16 -20.10 15.99
CA PRO A 223 -0.52 -20.10 17.31
C PRO A 223 0.98 -19.81 17.27
N LYS A 224 1.70 -20.33 16.26
CA LYS A 224 3.14 -20.10 16.07
C LYS A 224 3.51 -18.64 15.76
N MET A 225 2.55 -17.80 15.40
CA MET A 225 2.76 -16.37 15.11
C MET A 225 2.66 -15.51 16.38
N LEU A 226 2.12 -16.06 17.47
CA LEU A 226 1.84 -15.31 18.70
C LEU A 226 3.06 -14.58 19.29
N PRO A 227 4.27 -15.18 19.37
CA PRO A 227 5.42 -14.48 19.95
C PRO A 227 5.80 -13.21 19.17
N GLY A 228 5.78 -13.30 17.82
CA GLY A 228 6.03 -12.14 16.98
C GLY A 228 4.92 -11.11 17.08
N PHE A 229 3.66 -11.56 17.14
CA PHE A 229 2.51 -10.67 17.30
C PHE A 229 2.57 -9.87 18.60
N LEU A 230 2.86 -10.53 19.73
CA LEU A 230 3.02 -9.88 21.04
C LEU A 230 4.15 -8.83 21.01
N LEU A 231 5.28 -9.15 20.36
CA LEU A 231 6.35 -8.16 20.14
C LEU A 231 5.86 -6.99 19.27
N GLY A 232 5.07 -7.27 18.24
CA GLY A 232 4.49 -6.28 17.36
C GLY A 232 3.43 -5.38 18.01
N ILE A 233 2.79 -5.78 19.11
CA ILE A 233 1.84 -4.95 19.88
C ILE A 233 2.39 -4.51 21.24
N LEU A 234 3.71 -4.59 21.43
CA LEU A 234 4.35 -4.30 22.71
C LEU A 234 3.93 -2.97 23.35
N PRO A 235 3.81 -1.84 22.62
CA PRO A 235 3.34 -0.58 23.22
C PRO A 235 1.95 -0.68 23.85
N PHE A 236 1.02 -1.42 23.21
CA PHE A 236 -0.32 -1.62 23.75
C PHE A 236 -0.32 -2.55 24.98
N LEU A 237 0.57 -3.55 25.02
CA LEU A 237 0.72 -4.41 26.20
C LEU A 237 1.18 -3.62 27.42
N VAL A 238 2.05 -2.62 27.22
CA VAL A 238 2.53 -1.73 28.29
C VAL A 238 1.43 -0.79 28.78
N VAL A 239 0.64 -0.22 27.86
CA VAL A 239 -0.41 0.74 28.21
C VAL A 239 -1.62 0.07 28.85
N GLY A 240 -2.03 -1.10 28.34
CA GLY A 240 -3.09 -1.90 28.93
C GLY A 240 -4.10 -2.48 27.93
N PRO A 241 -4.97 -3.37 28.41
CA PRO A 241 -5.83 -4.20 27.56
C PRO A 241 -6.90 -3.42 26.81
N ILE A 242 -7.27 -2.22 27.26
CA ILE A 242 -8.27 -1.38 26.60
C ILE A 242 -7.84 -1.05 25.16
N GLN A 243 -6.56 -0.78 24.93
CA GLN A 243 -6.06 -0.47 23.58
C GLN A 243 -6.00 -1.69 22.65
N ILE A 244 -6.02 -2.90 23.21
CA ILE A 244 -5.97 -4.16 22.46
C ILE A 244 -7.38 -4.68 22.17
N PHE A 245 -8.27 -4.61 23.15
CA PHE A 245 -9.59 -5.26 23.06
C PHE A 245 -10.76 -4.28 22.95
N GLY A 246 -10.52 -2.99 23.18
CA GLY A 246 -11.60 -2.01 23.22
C GLY A 246 -12.35 -1.85 21.90
N ILE A 247 -11.71 -2.09 20.75
CA ILE A 247 -12.42 -2.10 19.47
C ILE A 247 -13.51 -3.17 19.42
N PHE A 248 -13.31 -4.33 20.06
CA PHE A 248 -14.32 -5.39 20.13
C PHE A 248 -15.46 -5.03 21.09
N VAL A 249 -15.15 -4.34 22.20
CA VAL A 249 -16.19 -3.80 23.11
C VAL A 249 -17.04 -2.77 22.38
N TRP A 250 -16.40 -1.87 21.63
CA TRP A 250 -17.10 -0.87 20.82
C TRP A 250 -17.97 -1.52 19.74
N LEU A 251 -17.47 -2.53 19.03
CA LEU A 251 -18.23 -3.28 18.03
C LEU A 251 -19.42 -4.02 18.66
N ALA A 252 -19.21 -4.70 19.80
CA ALA A 252 -20.27 -5.41 20.51
C ALA A 252 -21.39 -4.45 20.95
N LYS A 253 -21.04 -3.25 21.45
CA LYS A 253 -22.01 -2.21 21.77
C LYS A 253 -22.87 -1.86 20.55
N HIS A 254 -22.26 -1.53 19.41
CA HIS A 254 -23.00 -1.10 18.21
C HIS A 254 -23.77 -2.23 17.54
N PHE A 255 -23.32 -3.48 17.71
CA PHE A 255 -24.08 -4.64 17.27
C PHE A 255 -25.42 -4.75 18.02
N VAL A 256 -25.45 -4.42 19.31
CA VAL A 256 -26.67 -4.48 20.15
C VAL A 256 -27.52 -3.21 20.01
N THR A 257 -26.92 -2.03 20.09
CA THR A 257 -27.65 -0.75 20.10
C THR A 257 -28.02 -0.27 18.70
N GLY A 258 -27.54 -0.94 17.66
CA GLY A 258 -27.53 -0.41 16.30
C GLY A 258 -26.55 0.76 16.17
N PHE A 259 -26.36 1.19 14.92
CA PHE A 259 -25.56 2.36 14.58
C PHE A 259 -26.40 3.66 14.50
N SER A 260 -27.58 3.68 15.12
CA SER A 260 -28.48 4.82 15.09
C SER A 260 -27.88 6.00 15.87
N GLY A 261 -27.74 7.16 15.21
CA GLY A 261 -27.34 8.42 15.83
C GLY A 261 -25.84 8.79 15.75
N SER A 262 -24.99 7.93 15.17
CA SER A 262 -23.60 8.28 14.84
C SER A 262 -23.38 8.10 13.35
N TYR A 263 -22.90 9.14 12.65
CA TYR A 263 -22.44 9.00 11.28
C TYR A 263 -21.31 7.95 11.26
N ILE A 264 -21.63 6.72 10.87
CA ILE A 264 -20.64 5.67 10.70
C ILE A 264 -19.66 6.18 9.65
N SER A 265 -18.40 6.38 10.04
CA SER A 265 -17.39 6.79 9.06
C SER A 265 -17.33 5.75 7.94
N GLY A 266 -17.11 6.21 6.69
CA GLY A 266 -17.05 5.30 5.54
C GLY A 266 -16.05 4.15 5.73
N ALA A 267 -15.02 4.33 6.56
CA ALA A 267 -14.05 3.28 6.89
C ALA A 267 -14.68 2.08 7.64
N TYR A 268 -15.64 2.33 8.54
CA TYR A 268 -16.34 1.25 9.25
C TYR A 268 -17.32 0.52 8.34
N TRP A 269 -18.00 1.23 7.43
CA TRP A 269 -18.82 0.61 6.38
C TRP A 269 -17.98 -0.33 5.51
N VAL A 270 -16.76 0.07 5.13
CA VAL A 270 -15.86 -0.80 4.38
C VAL A 270 -15.54 -2.07 5.17
N VAL A 271 -15.19 -1.97 6.46
CA VAL A 271 -14.90 -3.15 7.28
C VAL A 271 -16.10 -4.10 7.41
N LEU A 272 -17.29 -3.55 7.61
CA LEU A 272 -18.53 -4.35 7.70
C LEU A 272 -18.90 -5.00 6.35
N THR A 273 -18.54 -4.36 5.23
CA THR A 273 -18.81 -4.91 3.89
C THR A 273 -17.73 -5.87 3.38
N ILE A 274 -16.52 -5.89 3.93
CA ILE A 274 -15.46 -6.83 3.50
C ILE A 274 -15.91 -8.30 3.55
N PRO A 275 -16.54 -8.82 4.61
CA PRO A 275 -17.05 -10.19 4.62
C PRO A 275 -18.06 -10.46 3.49
N ILE A 276 -18.89 -9.47 3.15
CA ILE A 276 -19.86 -9.56 2.05
C ILE A 276 -19.12 -9.60 0.71
N ILE A 277 -18.12 -8.74 0.51
CA ILE A 277 -17.28 -8.72 -0.70
C ILE A 277 -16.54 -10.05 -0.86
N LEU A 278 -16.02 -10.63 0.23
CA LEU A 278 -15.34 -11.92 0.22
C LEU A 278 -16.32 -13.06 -0.12
N ALA A 279 -17.54 -13.03 0.44
CA ALA A 279 -18.58 -14.00 0.09
C ALA A 279 -18.98 -13.90 -1.39
N ILE A 280 -19.19 -12.69 -1.90
CA ILE A 280 -19.47 -12.44 -3.33
C ILE A 280 -18.30 -12.94 -4.19
N SER A 281 -17.06 -12.63 -3.83
CA SER A 281 -15.87 -13.08 -4.56
C SER A 281 -15.76 -14.60 -4.59
N PHE A 282 -16.05 -15.27 -3.47
CA PHE A 282 -16.11 -16.73 -3.40
C PHE A 282 -17.22 -17.29 -4.30
N LEU A 283 -18.40 -16.68 -4.33
CA LEU A 283 -19.49 -17.10 -5.23
C LEU A 283 -19.13 -16.89 -6.70
N ILE A 284 -18.54 -15.74 -7.06
CA ILE A 284 -18.07 -15.45 -8.43
C ILE A 284 -17.05 -16.51 -8.88
N SER A 285 -16.18 -16.96 -7.98
CA SER A 285 -15.16 -17.98 -8.28
C SER A 285 -15.73 -19.36 -8.65
N ARG A 286 -17.02 -19.62 -8.36
CA ARG A 286 -17.71 -20.87 -8.71
C ARG A 286 -18.23 -20.88 -10.15
N PHE A 287 -18.29 -19.73 -10.82
CA PHE A 287 -18.71 -19.63 -12.22
C PHE A 287 -17.58 -19.98 -13.19
N SER A 288 -17.94 -20.26 -14.45
CA SER A 288 -16.93 -20.42 -15.50
C SER A 288 -16.13 -19.11 -15.69
N LYS A 289 -14.85 -19.22 -16.10
CA LYS A 289 -13.95 -18.06 -16.25
C LYS A 289 -14.58 -16.91 -17.05
N LYS A 290 -15.34 -17.22 -18.11
CA LYS A 290 -16.04 -16.23 -18.95
C LYS A 290 -17.03 -15.40 -18.11
N TRP A 291 -17.88 -16.05 -17.33
CA TRP A 291 -18.86 -15.40 -16.47
C TRP A 291 -18.20 -14.64 -15.32
N ALA A 292 -17.16 -15.20 -14.71
CA ALA A 292 -16.41 -14.51 -13.66
C ALA A 292 -15.81 -13.19 -14.17
N TYR A 293 -15.25 -13.17 -15.39
CA TYR A 293 -14.75 -11.96 -16.01
C TYR A 293 -15.86 -10.95 -16.35
N LEU A 294 -16.99 -11.40 -16.91
CA LEU A 294 -18.12 -10.51 -17.22
C LEU A 294 -18.71 -9.86 -15.97
N ILE A 295 -18.92 -10.63 -14.90
CA ILE A 295 -19.44 -10.12 -13.63
C ILE A 295 -18.45 -9.13 -13.01
N THR A 296 -17.16 -9.45 -13.02
CA THR A 296 -16.11 -8.55 -12.49
C THR A 296 -16.05 -7.25 -13.29
N LEU A 297 -16.13 -7.34 -14.62
CA LEU A 297 -16.14 -6.17 -15.50
C LEU A 297 -17.36 -5.29 -15.26
N PHE A 298 -18.55 -5.90 -15.12
CA PHE A 298 -19.79 -5.18 -14.81
C PHE A 298 -19.69 -4.43 -13.47
N ILE A 299 -19.17 -5.06 -12.42
CA ILE A 299 -18.98 -4.43 -11.10
C ILE A 299 -18.03 -3.23 -11.21
N ILE A 300 -16.92 -3.36 -11.95
CA ILE A 300 -15.97 -2.27 -12.16
C ILE A 300 -16.64 -1.11 -12.91
N LEU A 301 -17.32 -1.40 -14.02
CA LEU A 301 -18.01 -0.37 -14.82
C LEU A 301 -19.11 0.33 -14.03
N TYR A 302 -19.90 -0.43 -13.27
CA TYR A 302 -20.94 0.11 -12.38
C TYR A 302 -20.34 1.00 -11.30
N SER A 303 -19.23 0.58 -10.68
CA SER A 303 -18.52 1.38 -9.68
C SER A 303 -17.96 2.69 -10.27
N LEU A 304 -17.40 2.64 -11.47
CA LEU A 304 -16.90 3.83 -12.17
C LEU A 304 -18.04 4.78 -12.55
N PHE A 305 -19.16 4.23 -13.03
CA PHE A 305 -20.36 4.99 -13.36
C PHE A 305 -20.94 5.68 -12.12
N ASN A 306 -21.12 4.95 -11.01
CA ASN A 306 -21.59 5.53 -9.76
C ASN A 306 -20.65 6.61 -9.23
N GLN A 307 -19.32 6.40 -9.31
CA GLN A 307 -18.37 7.42 -8.87
C GLN A 307 -18.48 8.71 -9.70
N GLN A 308 -18.72 8.62 -11.01
CA GLN A 308 -18.98 9.79 -11.85
C GLN A 308 -20.33 10.44 -11.52
N PHE A 309 -21.37 9.64 -11.29
CA PHE A 309 -22.71 10.12 -10.94
C PHE A 309 -22.74 10.85 -9.59
N THR A 310 -22.07 10.30 -8.56
CA THR A 310 -21.93 10.95 -7.24
C THR A 310 -21.13 12.25 -7.33
N LYS A 311 -20.11 12.31 -8.20
CA LYS A 311 -19.38 13.57 -8.45
C LYS A 311 -20.25 14.62 -9.13
N MET A 312 -21.07 14.23 -10.11
CA MET A 312 -21.99 15.16 -10.79
C MET A 312 -23.07 15.70 -9.86
N THR A 313 -23.67 14.85 -9.04
CA THR A 313 -24.69 15.25 -8.05
C THR A 313 -24.08 16.09 -6.92
N GLY A 314 -22.95 15.69 -6.36
CA GLY A 314 -22.23 16.49 -5.36
C GLY A 314 -21.76 17.86 -5.88
N PHE A 315 -21.38 17.95 -7.17
CA PHE A 315 -21.09 19.22 -7.82
C PHE A 315 -22.34 20.10 -7.97
N GLN A 316 -23.48 19.51 -8.35
CA GLN A 316 -24.76 20.23 -8.44
C GLN A 316 -25.27 20.72 -7.07
N ASP A 317 -25.07 19.93 -6.01
CA ASP A 317 -25.46 20.32 -4.65
C ASP A 317 -24.55 21.39 -4.06
N ALA A 318 -23.25 21.36 -4.39
CA ALA A 318 -22.31 22.39 -3.98
C ALA A 318 -22.49 23.72 -4.71
N LEU A 319 -22.97 23.69 -5.97
CA LEU A 319 -23.41 24.89 -6.68
C LEU A 319 -24.65 25.53 -6.02
N LYS A 320 -25.46 24.75 -5.31
CA LYS A 320 -26.67 25.24 -4.62
C LYS A 320 -26.40 25.76 -3.20
N ASN A 321 -25.36 25.26 -2.51
CA ASN A 321 -24.98 25.71 -1.17
C ASN A 321 -23.45 25.89 -1.03
N PRO A 322 -22.90 26.99 -1.56
CA PRO A 322 -21.45 27.24 -1.62
C PRO A 322 -20.79 27.36 -0.24
N GLU A 323 -21.51 27.88 0.76
CA GLU A 323 -20.97 28.17 2.10
C GLU A 323 -20.87 26.93 3.00
N SER A 324 -21.55 25.84 2.66
CA SER A 324 -21.62 24.62 3.49
C SER A 324 -20.54 23.57 3.17
N ASN A 325 -19.76 23.78 2.12
CA ASN A 325 -18.92 22.76 1.51
C ASN A 325 -17.47 23.26 1.34
N GLU A 326 -16.73 23.35 2.45
CA GLU A 326 -15.30 23.71 2.49
C GLU A 326 -14.43 22.87 1.53
N TYR A 327 -14.82 21.62 1.28
CA TYR A 327 -14.12 20.75 0.34
C TYR A 327 -14.25 21.17 -1.14
N ILE A 328 -15.29 21.93 -1.46
CA ILE A 328 -15.60 22.36 -2.82
C ILE A 328 -15.27 23.84 -3.03
N SER A 329 -15.28 24.71 -2.00
CA SER A 329 -14.64 26.03 -2.11
C SER A 329 -13.17 25.90 -2.53
N TRP A 330 -12.46 24.91 -1.99
CA TRP A 330 -11.08 24.57 -2.38
C TRP A 330 -10.91 24.15 -3.85
N TRP A 331 -11.94 23.55 -4.47
CA TRP A 331 -11.95 23.15 -5.89
C TRP A 331 -12.52 24.25 -6.81
N LEU A 332 -13.50 25.02 -6.34
CA LEU A 332 -14.19 26.08 -7.07
C LEU A 332 -13.40 27.39 -7.11
N GLU A 333 -12.40 27.59 -6.26
CA GLU A 333 -11.49 28.77 -6.31
C GLU A 333 -10.44 28.69 -7.43
N ARG A 334 -10.42 27.62 -8.25
CA ARG A 334 -9.52 27.47 -9.40
C ARG A 334 -10.02 27.90 -10.82
N PRO A 335 -11.05 28.74 -11.09
CA PRO A 335 -11.46 29.03 -12.47
C PRO A 335 -10.60 30.10 -13.17
N ARG A 336 -9.37 30.39 -12.72
CA ARG A 336 -8.52 31.43 -13.34
C ARG A 336 -7.07 31.03 -13.63
N LEU A 337 -6.78 29.77 -13.94
CA LEU A 337 -5.44 29.36 -14.40
C LEU A 337 -5.40 28.73 -15.80
N PHE A 338 -6.50 28.76 -16.56
CA PHE A 338 -6.51 28.40 -17.99
C PHE A 338 -6.32 29.59 -18.95
N ASN A 339 -5.93 30.77 -18.44
CA ASN A 339 -5.60 31.96 -19.25
C ASN A 339 -4.16 32.45 -19.03
N ILE A 340 -3.18 31.54 -19.04
CA ILE A 340 -1.77 31.92 -19.26
C ILE A 340 -1.19 31.03 -20.35
N VAL A 341 -1.75 31.18 -21.55
CA VAL A 341 -0.99 31.17 -22.81
C VAL A 341 -1.44 32.40 -23.58
N ARG A 342 -0.82 33.54 -23.25
CA ARG A 342 -0.49 34.64 -24.16
C ARG A 342 0.55 35.52 -23.49
#